data_AF-A0A9C7Z4U8-F1
#
_entry.id   AF-A0A9C7Z4U8-F1
#
_cell.length_a   1.000
_cell.length_b   1.000
_cell.length_c   1.000
_cell.angle_alpha   90.00
_cell.angle_beta   90.00
_cell.angle_gamma   90.00
#
_symmetry.space_group_name_H-M   'P 1'
#
loop_
_entity.id
_entity.type
_entity.pdbx_description
1 polymer ?
#
loop_
_entity_poly.entity_id
_entity_poly.type
_entity_poly.pdbx_seq_one_letter_code
_entity_poly.pdbx_strand_id
1 'polypeptide(L)'
;MIDCEQVRELIPWYVNGTLPCREAAAVAAHIASCPSCREELAEMLQLSLQVRNAMDDTPSVPERVWDRVRTEKGELLLGSLDLGSFLLGLSLGLSLTRRGRPRFTSNLRLFGRQVPIYSTREKEEHNGDS
;
A
#
# COMPACT_ATOMS: atom_id res chain seq x y z
N MET A 1 1.87 -29.49 -22.23
CA MET A 1 3.32 -29.30 -22.44
C MET A 1 3.44 -27.89 -23.00
N ILE A 2 4.14 -26.99 -22.31
CA ILE A 2 4.27 -25.61 -22.76
C ILE A 2 5.47 -25.51 -23.70
N ASP A 3 5.36 -24.68 -24.73
CA ASP A 3 6.42 -24.45 -25.71
C ASP A 3 7.37 -23.33 -25.27
N CYS A 4 8.41 -23.07 -26.09
CA CYS A 4 9.40 -22.04 -25.78
C CYS A 4 8.76 -20.65 -25.74
N GLU A 5 7.88 -20.33 -26.70
CA GLU A 5 7.25 -19.00 -26.83
C GLU A 5 6.42 -18.67 -25.59
N GLN A 6 5.57 -19.60 -25.15
CA GLN A 6 4.81 -19.50 -23.91
C GLN A 6 5.71 -19.33 -22.69
N VAL A 7 6.85 -20.04 -22.64
CA VAL A 7 7.81 -19.88 -21.54
C VAL A 7 8.40 -18.47 -21.54
N ARG A 8 8.76 -17.90 -22.71
CA ARG A 8 9.32 -16.53 -22.79
C ARG A 8 8.36 -15.50 -22.20
N GLU A 9 7.08 -15.62 -22.54
CA GLU A 9 6.03 -14.73 -22.02
C GLU A 9 5.86 -14.85 -20.51
N LEU A 10 6.10 -16.06 -19.96
CA LEU A 10 5.97 -16.36 -18.54
C LEU A 10 7.23 -16.03 -17.71
N ILE A 11 8.42 -15.94 -18.33
CA ILE A 11 9.70 -15.66 -17.64
C ILE A 11 9.64 -14.39 -16.77
N PRO A 12 9.11 -13.23 -17.21
CA PRO A 12 9.05 -12.03 -16.35
C PRO A 12 8.24 -12.27 -15.07
N TRP A 13 7.11 -12.95 -15.19
CA TRP A 13 6.23 -13.29 -14.05
C TRP A 13 6.87 -14.33 -13.13
N TYR A 14 7.59 -15.29 -13.71
CA TYR A 14 8.36 -16.28 -12.97
C TYR A 14 9.47 -15.64 -12.14
N VAL A 15 10.25 -14.73 -12.73
CA VAL A 15 11.32 -13.97 -12.05
C VAL A 15 10.77 -13.09 -10.93
N ASN A 16 9.60 -12.48 -11.13
CA ASN A 16 8.94 -11.66 -10.13
C ASN A 16 8.21 -12.48 -9.04
N GLY A 17 8.16 -13.81 -9.17
CA GLY A 17 7.47 -14.69 -8.23
C GLY A 17 5.95 -14.50 -8.19
N THR A 18 5.35 -14.02 -9.27
CA THR A 18 3.92 -13.68 -9.35
C THR A 18 3.08 -14.73 -10.09
N LEU A 19 3.70 -15.77 -10.65
CA LEU A 19 3.00 -16.86 -11.30
C LEU A 19 2.27 -17.79 -10.30
N PRO A 20 1.06 -18.27 -10.65
CA PRO A 20 0.44 -19.41 -9.98
C PRO A 20 1.36 -20.62 -9.92
N CYS A 21 1.31 -21.40 -8.83
CA CYS A 21 2.20 -22.54 -8.59
C CYS A 21 2.24 -23.55 -9.76
N ARG A 22 1.10 -23.79 -10.41
CA ARG A 22 1.01 -24.72 -11.56
C ARG A 22 1.80 -24.24 -12.77
N GLU A 23 1.74 -22.94 -13.06
CA GLU A 23 2.44 -22.33 -14.19
C GLU A 23 3.94 -22.24 -13.91
N ALA A 24 4.31 -21.85 -12.69
CA ALA A 24 5.69 -21.84 -12.26
C ALA A 24 6.35 -23.23 -12.38
N ALA A 25 5.64 -24.30 -11.98
CA ALA A 25 6.14 -25.66 -12.13
C ALA A 25 6.31 -26.08 -13.60
N ALA A 26 5.40 -25.68 -14.48
CA ALA A 26 5.49 -25.97 -15.90
C ALA A 26 6.68 -25.24 -16.56
N VAL A 27 6.88 -23.97 -16.21
CA VAL A 27 8.03 -23.16 -16.65
C VAL A 27 9.35 -23.77 -16.17
N ALA A 28 9.44 -24.11 -14.88
CA ALA A 28 10.63 -24.74 -14.31
C ALA A 28 10.99 -26.06 -15.00
N ALA A 29 10.00 -26.90 -15.28
CA ALA A 29 10.20 -28.16 -16.01
C ALA A 29 10.74 -27.94 -17.43
N HIS A 30 10.21 -26.94 -18.15
CA HIS A 30 10.70 -26.62 -19.50
C HIS A 30 12.15 -26.11 -19.46
N ILE A 31 12.47 -25.15 -18.59
CA ILE A 31 13.81 -24.54 -18.45
C ILE A 31 14.86 -25.58 -18.04
N ALA A 32 14.48 -26.61 -17.29
CA ALA A 32 15.38 -27.72 -16.97
C ALA A 32 15.88 -28.45 -18.24
N SER A 33 15.02 -28.56 -19.26
CA SER A 33 15.30 -29.29 -20.51
C SER A 33 15.74 -28.40 -21.70
N CYS A 34 15.52 -27.09 -21.64
CA CYS A 34 15.72 -26.17 -22.76
C CYS A 34 16.83 -25.14 -22.48
N PRO A 35 17.99 -25.22 -23.17
CA PRO A 35 19.10 -24.29 -22.98
C PRO A 35 18.78 -22.83 -23.33
N SER A 36 18.06 -22.58 -24.42
CA SER A 36 17.72 -21.21 -24.84
C SER A 36 16.82 -20.50 -23.82
N CYS A 37 15.80 -21.19 -23.30
CA CYS A 37 14.94 -20.63 -22.25
C CYS A 37 15.69 -20.42 -20.92
N ARG A 38 16.80 -21.14 -20.70
CA ARG A 38 17.67 -20.93 -19.53
C ARG A 38 18.52 -19.67 -19.68
N GLU A 39 19.03 -19.40 -20.88
CA GLU A 39 19.73 -18.17 -21.20
C GLU A 39 18.82 -16.96 -21.03
N GLU A 40 17.60 -17.01 -21.55
CA GLU A 40 16.60 -15.94 -21.39
C GLU A 40 16.22 -15.70 -19.92
N LEU A 41 16.10 -16.76 -19.12
CA LEU A 41 15.88 -16.62 -17.68
C LEU A 41 17.07 -15.91 -17.00
N ALA A 42 18.30 -16.25 -17.38
CA ALA A 42 19.50 -15.63 -16.82
C ALA A 42 19.58 -14.13 -17.16
N GLU A 43 19.28 -13.76 -18.41
CA GLU A 43 19.20 -12.36 -18.85
C GLU A 43 18.14 -11.59 -18.07
N MET A 44 16.94 -12.17 -17.90
CA MET A 44 15.86 -11.53 -17.15
C MET A 44 16.21 -11.35 -15.66
N LEU A 45 16.87 -12.34 -15.05
CA LEU A 45 17.35 -12.23 -13.66
C LEU A 45 18.38 -11.12 -13.51
N GLN A 46 19.32 -11.00 -14.45
CA GLN A 46 20.32 -9.94 -14.46
C GLN A 46 19.67 -8.55 -14.55
N LEU A 47 18.72 -8.37 -15.47
CA LEU A 47 17.96 -7.12 -15.59
C LEU A 47 17.19 -6.79 -14.31
N SER A 48 16.52 -7.78 -13.72
CA SER A 48 15.77 -7.59 -12.47
C SER A 48 16.66 -7.17 -11.29
N LEU A 49 17.90 -7.66 -11.22
CA LEU A 49 18.88 -7.22 -10.23
C LEU A 49 19.36 -5.79 -10.49
N GLN A 50 19.65 -5.44 -11.75
CA GLN A 50 20.07 -4.08 -12.11
C GLN A 50 19.00 -3.04 -11.77
N VAL A 51 17.73 -3.33 -12.07
CA VAL A 51 16.60 -2.46 -11.73
C VAL A 51 16.46 -2.32 -10.22
N ARG A 52 16.51 -3.43 -9.46
CA ARG A 52 16.43 -3.39 -7.99
C ARG A 52 17.54 -2.53 -7.38
N ASN A 53 18.79 -2.73 -7.81
CA ASN A 53 19.91 -1.92 -7.32
C ASN A 53 19.73 -0.43 -7.63
N ALA A 54 19.29 -0.09 -8.85
CA ALA A 54 19.02 1.31 -9.21
C ALA A 54 17.89 1.93 -8.39
N MET A 55 16.88 1.13 -8.01
CA MET A 55 15.80 1.59 -7.13
C MET A 55 16.26 1.77 -5.68
N ASP A 56 17.12 0.89 -5.17
CA ASP A 56 17.67 1.00 -3.81
C ASP A 56 18.57 2.24 -3.65
N ASP A 57 19.28 2.63 -4.71
CA ASP A 57 20.08 3.86 -4.76
C ASP A 57 19.23 5.13 -4.92
N THR A 58 17.91 5.02 -5.08
CA THR A 58 17.04 6.18 -5.24
C THR A 58 16.83 6.87 -3.88
N PRO A 59 17.16 8.17 -3.75
CA PRO A 59 16.99 8.88 -2.50
C PRO A 59 15.51 8.90 -2.08
N SER A 60 15.26 8.63 -0.79
CA SER A 60 13.92 8.66 -0.22
C SER A 60 13.26 10.02 -0.47
N VAL A 61 11.99 9.99 -0.87
CA VAL A 61 11.20 11.20 -1.10
C VAL A 61 11.21 12.07 0.17
N PRO A 62 11.72 13.33 0.12
CA PRO A 62 11.73 14.21 1.28
C PRO A 62 10.32 14.44 1.84
N GLU A 63 10.17 14.50 3.16
CA GLU A 63 8.87 14.63 3.84
C GLU A 63 8.01 15.79 3.31
N ARG A 64 8.65 16.93 3.00
CA ARG A 64 8.06 18.13 2.37
C ARG A 64 7.37 17.90 1.00
N VAL A 65 7.64 16.78 0.33
CA VAL A 65 6.99 16.40 -0.93
C VAL A 65 5.69 15.65 -0.63
N TRP A 66 5.69 14.79 0.40
CA TRP A 66 4.47 14.12 0.87
C TRP A 66 3.43 15.12 1.40
N ASP A 67 3.86 16.21 2.03
CA ASP A 67 2.96 17.27 2.50
C ASP A 67 2.16 17.91 1.37
N ARG A 68 2.76 18.10 0.19
CA ARG A 68 2.06 18.63 -0.99
C ARG A 68 1.06 17.64 -1.59
N VAL A 69 1.41 16.36 -1.64
CA VAL A 69 0.49 15.31 -2.14
C VAL A 69 -0.70 15.13 -1.18
N ARG A 70 -0.50 15.28 0.13
CA ARG A 70 -1.59 15.21 1.13
C ARG A 70 -2.58 16.38 1.01
N THR A 71 -2.15 17.56 0.54
CA THR A 71 -3.02 18.74 0.43
C THR A 71 -4.01 18.73 -0.75
N GLU A 72 -3.89 17.78 -1.70
CA GLU A 72 -4.83 17.70 -2.85
C GLU A 72 -6.16 17.00 -2.53
N LYS A 73 -6.26 16.24 -1.44
CA LYS A 73 -7.56 15.85 -0.86
C LYS A 73 -7.85 16.81 0.30
N GLY A 74 -8.57 17.88 0.00
CA GLY A 74 -8.80 19.03 0.90
C GLY A 74 -9.47 18.73 2.25
N GLU A 75 -8.71 18.15 3.17
CA GLU A 75 -8.96 18.17 4.61
C GLU A 75 -7.66 18.61 5.28
N LEU A 76 -7.63 19.82 5.82
CA LEU A 76 -6.52 20.30 6.63
C LEU A 76 -6.54 19.51 7.93
N LEU A 77 -5.59 18.58 8.08
CA LEU A 77 -5.32 17.87 9.32
C LEU A 77 -4.51 18.81 10.20
N LEU A 78 -5.17 19.52 11.14
CA LEU A 78 -4.52 20.59 11.93
C LEU A 78 -3.51 20.06 12.95
N GLY A 79 -3.51 18.76 13.20
CA GLY A 79 -2.58 18.08 14.10
C GLY A 79 -3.23 16.88 14.77
N SER A 80 -2.41 15.90 15.14
CA SER A 80 -2.76 14.83 16.06
C SER A 80 -2.05 15.09 17.39
N LEU A 81 -2.80 15.12 18.49
CA LEU A 81 -2.23 15.17 19.83
C LEU A 81 -2.26 13.76 20.41
N ASP A 82 -1.08 13.14 20.54
CA ASP A 82 -0.92 11.87 21.24
C ASP A 82 -0.63 12.16 22.72
N LEU A 83 -1.60 11.86 23.58
CA LEU A 83 -1.45 11.93 25.04
C LEU A 83 -1.40 10.50 25.57
N GLY A 84 -0.20 10.02 25.94
CA GLY A 84 -0.07 8.75 26.66
C GLY A 84 1.25 8.01 26.50
N SER A 85 1.46 7.00 27.35
CA SER A 85 2.58 6.06 27.28
C SER A 85 2.15 4.74 26.62
N PHE A 86 3.13 3.91 26.25
CA PHE A 86 3.09 2.71 25.38
C PHE A 86 1.88 1.75 25.50
N LEU A 87 1.05 1.82 26.56
CA LEU A 87 -0.11 0.94 26.79
C LEU A 87 -1.47 1.67 26.84
N LEU A 88 -1.47 2.97 27.11
CA LEU A 88 -2.67 3.81 27.24
C LEU A 88 -2.40 5.13 26.50
N GLY A 89 -2.90 5.23 25.28
CA GLY A 89 -2.76 6.41 24.43
C GLY A 89 -4.12 6.89 23.96
N LEU A 90 -4.38 8.19 24.15
CA LEU A 90 -5.52 8.89 23.56
C LEU A 90 -5.01 9.67 22.36
N SER A 91 -5.49 9.36 21.15
CA SER A 91 -5.17 10.12 19.95
C SER A 91 -6.41 10.94 19.55
N LEU A 92 -6.34 12.27 19.69
CA LEU A 92 -7.36 13.20 19.17
C LEU A 92 -6.93 13.72 17.80
N GLY A 93 -7.76 13.48 16.79
CA GLY A 93 -7.59 14.06 15.45
C GLY A 93 -8.60 15.19 15.21
N LEU A 94 -8.10 16.37 14.84
CA LEU A 94 -8.89 17.53 14.42
C LEU A 94 -8.72 17.75 12.92
N SER A 95 -9.80 17.62 12.15
CA SER A 95 -9.83 18.00 10.73
C SER A 95 -10.76 19.18 10.47
N LEU A 96 -10.27 20.18 9.72
CA LEU A 96 -11.05 21.32 9.26
C LEU A 96 -11.30 21.21 7.75
N THR A 97 -12.59 21.24 7.39
CA THR A 97 -13.03 21.40 6.01
C THR A 97 -13.17 22.88 5.68
N ARG A 98 -12.89 23.28 4.44
CA ARG A 98 -12.94 24.69 3.95
C ARG A 98 -14.33 25.36 4.08
N ARG A 99 -15.35 24.62 4.53
CA ARG A 99 -16.74 25.07 4.79
C ARG A 99 -17.14 24.88 6.26
N GLY A 100 -16.30 25.36 7.18
CA GLY A 100 -16.73 25.86 8.50
C GLY A 100 -17.31 24.87 9.52
N ARG A 101 -17.33 23.56 9.28
CA ARG A 101 -17.71 22.56 10.31
C ARG A 101 -16.52 21.68 10.68
N PRO A 102 -15.95 21.81 11.89
CA PRO A 102 -14.88 20.93 12.36
C PRO A 102 -15.44 19.53 12.59
N ARG A 103 -14.74 18.50 12.09
CA ARG A 103 -15.04 17.10 12.41
C ARG A 103 -14.03 16.60 13.43
N PHE A 104 -14.54 16.13 14.57
CA PHE A 104 -13.73 15.52 15.62
C PHE A 104 -13.77 14.00 15.47
N THR A 105 -12.60 13.38 15.37
CA THR A 105 -12.46 11.92 15.39
C THR A 105 -11.64 11.52 16.60
N SER A 106 -12.22 10.74 17.52
CA SER A 106 -11.54 10.26 18.73
C SER A 106 -11.34 8.74 18.67
N ASN A 107 -10.08 8.32 18.76
CA ASN A 107 -9.70 6.91 18.83
C ASN A 107 -8.92 6.66 20.12
N LEU A 108 -9.30 5.63 20.87
CA LEU A 108 -8.58 5.13 22.04
C LEU A 108 -7.65 4.00 21.63
N ARG A 109 -6.41 4.00 22.10
CA ARG A 109 -5.55 2.82 22.03
C ARG A 109 -5.59 2.10 23.38
N LEU A 110 -6.23 0.93 23.41
CA LEU A 110 -6.25 0.01 24.55
C LEU A 110 -5.52 -1.28 24.13
N PHE A 111 -4.47 -1.67 24.86
CA PHE A 111 -3.74 -2.93 24.63
C PHE A 111 -3.27 -3.12 23.17
N GLY A 112 -2.80 -2.04 22.52
CA GLY A 112 -2.33 -2.08 21.13
C GLY A 112 -3.43 -2.16 20.06
N ARG A 113 -4.72 -2.25 20.44
CA ARG A 113 -5.87 -2.17 19.53
C ARG A 113 -6.47 -0.76 19.53
N GLN A 114 -6.77 -0.25 18.35
CA GLN A 114 -7.50 1.02 18.18
C GLN A 114 -9.00 0.77 18.33
N VAL A 115 -9.65 1.51 19.23
CA VAL A 115 -11.09 1.46 19.49
C VAL A 115 -11.67 2.87 19.28
N PRO A 116 -12.61 3.07 18.34
CA PRO A 116 -13.26 4.36 18.15
C PRO A 116 -14.16 4.68 19.36
N ILE A 117 -14.07 5.91 19.92
CA ILE A 117 -14.84 6.26 21.14
C ILE A 117 -16.15 6.97 20.81
N TYR A 118 -16.20 7.87 19.82
CA TYR A 118 -17.42 8.62 19.52
C TYR A 118 -17.48 9.10 18.06
N SER A 119 -18.61 8.85 17.40
CA SER A 119 -19.02 9.53 16.17
C SER A 119 -20.26 10.36 16.50
N THR A 120 -20.20 11.69 16.41
CA THR A 120 -21.40 12.53 16.50
C THR A 120 -22.30 12.24 15.28
N ARG A 121 -23.32 11.41 15.49
CA ARG A 121 -24.56 11.44 14.69
C ARG A 121 -25.33 12.68 15.13
N GLU A 122 -25.37 13.71 14.29
CA GLU A 122 -26.48 14.67 14.35
C GLU A 122 -27.75 13.87 14.07
N LYS A 123 -28.61 13.75 15.10
CA LYS A 123 -30.00 13.36 14.96
C LYS A 123 -30.70 14.45 14.15
N GLU A 124 -30.97 14.20 12.87
CA GLU A 124 -32.08 14.87 12.19
C GLU A 124 -33.37 14.18 12.65
N GLU A 125 -33.90 14.64 13.79
CA GLU A 125 -35.28 14.36 14.17
C GLU A 125 -36.21 15.17 13.26
N HIS A 126 -36.82 14.40 12.37
CA HIS A 126 -38.01 14.62 11.56
C HIS A 126 -39.01 15.60 12.20
N ASN A 127 -39.17 16.79 11.61
CA ASN A 127 -40.34 17.64 11.82
C ASN A 127 -41.07 17.78 10.48
N GLY A 128 -41.94 16.81 10.19
CA GLY A 128 -42.97 16.93 9.17
C GLY A 128 -44.30 17.00 9.89
N ASP A 129 -44.80 18.22 10.10
CA ASP A 129 -46.16 18.47 10.54
C ASP A 129 -46.78 19.51 9.59
N SER A 130 -48.05 19.24 9.24
CA SER A 130 -48.97 20.00 8.37
C SER A 130 -48.88 19.82 6.86
#